data_AF-A0A969CVY6-F1
#
_entry.id   AF-A0A969CVY6-F1
#
_cell.length_a   1.000
_cell.length_b   1.000
_cell.length_c   1.000
_cell.angle_alpha   90.00
_cell.angle_beta   90.00
_cell.angle_gamma   90.00
#
_symmetry.space_group_name_H-M   'P 1'
#
loop_
_entity.id
_entity.type
_entity.pdbx_description
1 polymer ?
#
loop_
_entity_poly.entity_id
_entity_poly.type
_entity_poly.pdbx_seq_one_letter_code
_entity_poly.pdbx_strand_id
1 'polypeptide(L)'
;MQYQTTENSVFGTKFIGHFFQSHYKSNFDFNRLLNKFNFIYLRRQNKIAQATSVLIGQKTKTWHISSNQNQQNYKNQLSQIQIEDSDLEQLHRQHQSILSQERFWEHFFEEHKISPLIIDYEHLIKSPEEQINQVLKYLKIIDEDRVKILPQYQYKLYKVIKKLNFFRNERKIRISLSNKKIQSDLSKLLIQRYKEKYNFQ
;
A
#
# COMPACT_ATOMS: atom_id res chain seq x y z
N MET A 1 21.38 21.53 4.13
CA MET A 1 20.53 20.33 3.97
C MET A 1 19.63 20.57 2.76
N GLN A 2 19.94 19.97 1.61
CA GLN A 2 19.19 20.20 0.38
C GLN A 2 17.96 19.28 0.39
N TYR A 3 16.77 19.84 0.61
CA TYR A 3 15.54 19.04 0.62
C TYR A 3 15.35 18.41 -0.77
N GLN A 4 15.33 17.08 -0.85
CA GLN A 4 15.00 16.38 -2.09
C GLN A 4 13.53 16.64 -2.41
N THR A 5 13.29 17.64 -3.24
CA THR A 5 12.02 17.88 -3.90
C THR A 5 12.09 17.25 -5.28
N THR A 6 10.98 16.69 -5.74
CA THR A 6 10.85 16.29 -7.15
C THR A 6 10.96 17.54 -8.04
N GLU A 7 11.27 17.38 -9.34
CA GLU A 7 11.41 18.53 -10.26
C GLU A 7 10.15 19.41 -10.33
N ASN A 8 8.98 18.85 -10.04
CA ASN A 8 7.71 19.58 -9.96
C ASN A 8 7.35 20.04 -8.53
N SER A 9 8.30 20.03 -7.60
CA SER A 9 8.16 20.47 -6.20
C SER A 9 7.10 19.71 -5.39
N VAL A 10 6.64 18.55 -5.87
CA VAL A 10 5.68 17.71 -5.15
C VAL A 10 6.41 16.88 -4.11
N PHE A 11 5.96 16.98 -2.86
CA PHE A 11 6.41 16.15 -1.75
C PHE A 11 5.31 15.16 -1.35
N GLY A 12 5.69 13.92 -1.07
CA GLY A 12 4.80 12.88 -0.57
C GLY A 12 5.40 12.16 0.62
N THR A 13 4.57 11.80 1.58
CA THR A 13 4.93 10.95 2.72
C THR A 13 3.80 9.96 3.01
N LYS A 14 4.08 8.96 3.85
CA LYS A 14 3.11 7.92 4.23
C LYS A 14 3.01 7.85 5.75
N PHE A 15 1.78 7.85 6.25
CA PHE A 15 1.46 7.52 7.64
C PHE A 15 0.80 6.15 7.71
N ILE A 16 1.11 5.41 8.78
CA ILE A 16 0.47 4.13 9.09
C ILE A 16 -0.24 4.30 10.43
N GLY A 17 -1.48 3.80 10.55
CA GLY A 17 -2.39 4.10 11.65
C GLY A 17 -1.76 3.95 13.04
N HIS A 18 -1.09 2.83 13.31
CA HIS A 18 -0.47 2.61 14.62
C HIS A 18 0.63 3.63 14.98
N PHE A 19 1.40 4.14 14.01
CA PHE A 19 2.40 5.18 14.28
C PHE A 19 1.73 6.54 14.50
N PHE A 20 0.71 6.86 13.72
CA PHE A 20 0.07 8.17 13.83
C PHE A 20 -0.75 8.26 15.12
N GLN A 21 -1.51 7.21 15.47
CA GLN A 21 -2.35 7.17 16.65
C GLN A 21 -1.54 7.33 17.95
N SER A 22 -0.33 6.75 18.05
CA SER A 22 0.53 6.90 19.23
C SER A 22 1.05 8.33 19.40
N HIS A 23 1.20 9.08 18.30
CA HIS A 23 1.69 10.46 18.32
C HIS A 23 0.58 11.51 18.28
N TYR A 24 -0.64 11.14 17.90
CA TYR A 24 -1.79 12.05 17.82
C TYR A 24 -2.13 12.71 19.16
N LYS A 25 -1.87 12.01 20.28
CA LYS A 25 -2.08 12.54 21.64
C LYS A 25 -1.00 13.53 22.11
N SER A 26 0.02 13.80 21.32
CA SER A 26 1.03 14.81 21.65
C SER A 26 0.53 16.22 21.32
N ASN A 27 1.07 17.26 21.99
CA ASN A 27 0.70 18.68 21.82
C ASN A 27 1.14 19.28 20.46
N PHE A 28 1.03 18.51 19.40
CA PHE A 28 1.43 18.91 18.06
C PHE A 28 0.30 19.69 17.39
N ASP A 29 0.61 20.85 16.81
CA ASP A 29 -0.36 21.65 16.06
C ASP A 29 -0.63 21.00 14.69
N PHE A 30 -1.54 20.01 14.72
CA PHE A 30 -1.97 19.31 13.52
C PHE A 30 -2.62 20.27 12.53
N ASN A 31 -3.47 21.19 12.97
CA ASN A 31 -4.22 22.11 12.08
C ASN A 31 -3.30 22.86 11.09
N ARG A 32 -2.15 23.35 11.56
CA ARG A 32 -1.18 24.04 10.68
C ARG A 32 -0.60 23.14 9.59
N LEU A 33 -0.47 21.85 9.86
CA LEU A 33 0.08 20.88 8.91
C LEU A 33 -1.01 20.31 8.01
N LEU A 34 -2.18 19.96 8.55
CA LEU A 34 -3.28 19.36 7.79
C LEU A 34 -3.69 20.25 6.60
N ASN A 35 -3.68 21.57 6.78
CA ASN A 35 -4.00 22.52 5.71
C ASN A 35 -2.99 22.57 4.54
N LYS A 36 -1.82 21.94 4.67
CA LYS A 36 -0.78 21.91 3.64
C LYS A 36 -0.74 20.61 2.84
N PHE A 37 -1.51 19.60 3.24
CA PHE A 37 -1.47 18.28 2.62
C PHE A 37 -2.79 17.95 1.94
N ASN A 38 -2.68 17.32 0.77
CA ASN A 38 -3.78 16.55 0.20
C ASN A 38 -3.73 15.14 0.80
N PHE A 39 -4.88 14.64 1.28
CA PHE A 39 -4.95 13.32 1.89
C PHE A 39 -5.40 12.27 0.88
N ILE A 40 -4.67 11.16 0.83
CA ILE A 40 -5.04 9.97 0.08
C ILE A 40 -5.17 8.84 1.09
N TYR A 41 -6.36 8.30 1.24
CA TYR A 41 -6.65 7.22 2.18
C TYR A 41 -6.68 5.88 1.45
N LEU A 42 -5.55 5.15 1.54
CA LEU A 42 -5.45 3.79 1.02
C LEU A 42 -6.03 2.81 2.06
N ARG A 43 -7.18 2.23 1.75
CA ARG A 43 -7.79 1.18 2.58
C ARG A 43 -7.84 -0.14 1.82
N ARG A 44 -7.98 -1.24 2.56
CA ARG A 44 -8.16 -2.58 2.00
C ARG A 44 -9.47 -3.15 2.50
N GLN A 45 -10.37 -3.56 1.61
CA GLN A 45 -11.72 -3.96 2.02
C GLN A 45 -11.69 -5.28 2.81
N ASN A 46 -10.90 -6.26 2.37
CA ASN A 46 -10.80 -7.54 3.07
C ASN A 46 -9.79 -7.48 4.25
N LYS A 47 -10.32 -7.22 5.45
CA LYS A 47 -9.53 -7.05 6.69
C LYS A 47 -8.88 -8.34 7.17
N ILE A 48 -9.54 -9.48 6.99
CA ILE A 48 -8.97 -10.78 7.33
C ILE A 48 -7.75 -11.05 6.43
N ALA A 49 -7.87 -10.83 5.13
CA ALA A 49 -6.74 -10.97 4.20
C ALA A 49 -5.61 -9.97 4.47
N GLN A 50 -5.94 -8.78 5.00
CA GLN A 50 -4.94 -7.82 5.48
C GLN A 50 -4.20 -8.36 6.71
N ALA A 51 -4.92 -8.85 7.72
CA ALA A 51 -4.34 -9.46 8.92
C ALA A 51 -3.47 -10.67 8.59
N THR A 52 -3.93 -11.56 7.71
CA THR A 52 -3.15 -12.69 7.18
C THR A 52 -1.86 -12.21 6.53
N SER A 53 -1.93 -11.18 5.70
CA SER A 53 -0.75 -10.61 5.05
C SER A 53 0.27 -10.07 6.05
N VAL A 54 -0.19 -9.48 7.17
CA VAL A 54 0.67 -9.00 8.26
C VAL A 54 1.34 -10.18 8.97
N LEU A 55 0.57 -11.20 9.36
CA LEU A 55 1.10 -12.37 10.05
C LEU A 55 2.16 -13.09 9.20
N ILE A 56 1.88 -13.32 7.92
CA ILE A 56 2.83 -13.94 7.00
C ILE A 56 4.08 -13.08 6.84
N GLY A 57 3.93 -11.75 6.74
CA GLY A 57 5.06 -10.82 6.69
C GLY A 57 5.94 -10.90 7.94
N GLN A 58 5.34 -11.04 9.13
CA GLN A 58 6.05 -11.25 10.39
C GLN A 58 6.79 -12.59 10.42
N LYS A 59 6.11 -13.69 10.09
CA LYS A 59 6.73 -15.04 10.09
C LYS A 59 7.87 -15.18 9.10
N THR A 60 7.69 -14.65 7.89
CA THR A 60 8.71 -14.74 6.82
C THR A 60 9.76 -13.65 6.90
N LYS A 61 9.60 -12.66 7.78
CA LYS A 61 10.37 -11.39 7.82
C LYS A 61 10.44 -10.70 6.44
N THR A 62 9.52 -11.03 5.54
CA THR A 62 9.55 -10.62 4.13
C THR A 62 8.29 -9.84 3.81
N TRP A 63 8.46 -8.53 3.62
CA TRP A 63 7.37 -7.59 3.31
C TRP A 63 7.33 -7.22 1.82
N HIS A 64 8.47 -7.36 1.13
CA HIS A 64 8.65 -6.99 -0.28
C HIS A 64 9.49 -8.05 -1.00
N ILE A 65 9.08 -8.40 -2.22
CA ILE A 65 9.83 -9.31 -3.10
C ILE A 65 10.36 -8.49 -4.27
N SER A 66 11.65 -8.15 -4.24
CA SER A 66 12.29 -7.28 -5.23
C SER A 66 12.97 -8.02 -6.39
N SER A 67 13.15 -9.34 -6.28
CA SER A 67 13.85 -10.17 -7.28
C SER A 67 13.24 -11.57 -7.41
N ASN A 68 13.49 -12.24 -8.54
CA ASN A 68 13.03 -13.63 -8.77
C ASN A 68 13.67 -14.63 -7.79
N GLN A 69 14.92 -14.41 -7.38
CA GLN A 69 15.59 -15.27 -6.40
C GLN A 69 14.96 -15.12 -5.00
N ASN A 70 14.62 -13.88 -4.62
CA ASN A 70 13.86 -13.61 -3.39
C ASN A 70 12.47 -14.26 -3.43
N GLN A 71 11.87 -14.42 -4.62
CA GLN A 71 10.59 -15.09 -4.78
C GLN A 71 10.67 -16.59 -4.48
N GLN A 72 11.73 -17.28 -4.91
CA GLN A 72 11.88 -18.72 -4.65
C GLN A 72 12.14 -18.98 -3.16
N ASN A 73 13.03 -18.18 -2.55
CA ASN A 73 13.28 -18.26 -1.11
C ASN A 73 12.01 -18.01 -0.30
N TYR A 74 11.22 -17.01 -0.68
CA TYR A 74 9.94 -16.72 -0.05
C TYR A 74 8.94 -17.89 -0.16
N LYS A 75 8.84 -18.54 -1.33
CA LYS A 75 8.00 -19.72 -1.52
C LYS A 75 8.42 -20.89 -0.63
N ASN A 76 9.73 -21.15 -0.53
CA ASN A 76 10.27 -22.21 0.31
C ASN A 76 9.97 -21.94 1.80
N GLN A 77 10.13 -20.70 2.26
CA GLN A 77 9.76 -20.30 3.62
C GLN A 77 8.26 -20.50 3.88
N LEU A 78 7.40 -20.14 2.92
CA LEU A 78 5.96 -20.34 3.05
C LEU A 78 5.57 -21.81 3.20
N SER A 79 6.20 -22.71 2.44
CA SER A 79 5.91 -24.15 2.53
C SER A 79 6.33 -24.79 3.85
N GLN A 80 7.22 -24.14 4.61
CA GLN A 80 7.71 -24.63 5.90
C GLN A 80 6.91 -24.11 7.09
N ILE A 81 6.03 -23.11 6.89
CA ILE A 81 5.21 -22.57 7.97
C ILE A 81 4.06 -23.52 8.27
N GLN A 82 4.06 -24.05 9.49
CA GLN A 82 2.89 -24.71 10.06
C GLN A 82 2.00 -23.67 10.76
N ILE A 83 0.68 -23.89 10.65
CA ILE A 83 -0.33 -23.04 11.30
C ILE A 83 -0.69 -23.66 12.64
N GLU A 84 -0.41 -22.91 13.70
CA GLU A 84 -0.74 -23.27 15.08
C GLU A 84 -1.94 -22.47 15.59
N ASP A 85 -2.53 -22.89 16.71
CA ASP A 85 -3.63 -22.14 17.34
C ASP A 85 -3.21 -20.74 17.79
N SER A 86 -1.96 -20.59 18.23
CA SER A 86 -1.33 -19.32 18.59
C SER A 86 -1.30 -18.33 17.40
N ASP A 87 -1.18 -18.84 16.18
CA ASP A 87 -1.21 -18.03 14.95
C ASP A 87 -2.60 -17.48 14.68
N LEU A 88 -3.65 -18.27 14.95
CA LEU A 88 -5.04 -17.84 14.78
C LEU A 88 -5.42 -16.77 15.79
N GLU A 89 -4.91 -16.87 17.03
CA GLU A 89 -5.06 -15.81 18.03
C GLU A 89 -4.28 -14.55 17.66
N GLN A 90 -3.04 -14.70 17.17
CA GLN A 90 -2.26 -13.56 16.69
C GLN A 90 -2.96 -12.87 15.52
N LEU A 91 -3.50 -13.65 14.58
CA LEU A 91 -4.28 -13.12 13.48
C LEU A 91 -5.54 -12.40 13.97
N HIS A 92 -6.23 -12.93 14.97
CA HIS A 92 -7.36 -12.25 15.60
C HIS A 92 -6.95 -10.89 16.16
N ARG A 93 -5.86 -10.82 16.93
CA ARG A 93 -5.34 -9.55 17.48
C ARG A 93 -4.98 -8.56 16.37
N GLN A 94 -4.36 -9.03 15.29
CA GLN A 94 -4.06 -8.19 14.13
C GLN A 94 -5.32 -7.67 13.44
N HIS A 95 -6.33 -8.53 13.27
CA HIS A 95 -7.62 -8.15 12.69
C HIS A 95 -8.30 -7.05 13.52
N GLN A 96 -8.38 -7.22 14.85
CA GLN A 96 -8.93 -6.19 15.74
C GLN A 96 -8.14 -4.88 15.70
N SER A 97 -6.81 -4.97 15.66
CA SER A 97 -5.94 -3.78 15.54
C SER A 97 -6.17 -3.03 14.23
N ILE A 98 -6.36 -3.73 13.11
CA ILE A 98 -6.67 -3.13 11.81
C ILE A 98 -8.02 -2.39 11.86
N LEU A 99 -9.06 -3.02 12.42
CA LEU A 99 -10.37 -2.39 12.58
C LEU A 99 -10.31 -1.15 13.47
N SER A 100 -9.53 -1.19 14.55
CA SER A 100 -9.30 -0.04 15.44
C SER A 100 -8.61 1.11 14.71
N GLN A 101 -7.56 0.82 13.92
CA GLN A 101 -6.85 1.83 13.13
C GLN A 101 -7.73 2.45 12.04
N GLU A 102 -8.63 1.69 11.44
CA GLU A 102 -9.59 2.22 10.46
C GLU A 102 -10.58 3.18 11.11
N ARG A 103 -11.21 2.79 12.22
CA ARG A 103 -12.08 3.68 13.00
C ARG A 103 -11.36 4.95 13.44
N PHE A 104 -10.09 4.83 13.83
CA PHE A 104 -9.27 5.99 14.18
C PHE A 104 -9.14 6.96 12.99
N TRP A 105 -8.84 6.47 11.79
CA TRP A 105 -8.72 7.33 10.61
C TRP A 105 -10.04 7.96 10.21
N GLU A 106 -11.14 7.21 10.24
CA GLU A 106 -12.48 7.72 9.95
C GLU A 106 -12.82 8.88 10.90
N HIS A 107 -12.64 8.68 12.21
CA HIS A 107 -12.86 9.71 13.21
C HIS A 107 -11.92 10.91 13.00
N PHE A 108 -10.65 10.67 12.72
CA PHE A 108 -9.68 11.73 12.46
C PHE A 108 -10.08 12.59 11.26
N PHE A 109 -10.51 11.98 10.15
CA PHE A 109 -10.94 12.76 8.99
C PHE A 109 -12.22 13.54 9.27
N GLU A 110 -13.16 12.97 10.01
CA GLU A 110 -14.40 13.64 10.41
C GLU A 110 -14.12 14.83 11.35
N GLU A 111 -13.36 14.61 12.41
CA GLU A 111 -12.97 15.64 13.40
C GLU A 111 -12.32 16.85 12.74
N HIS A 112 -11.42 16.59 11.79
CA HIS A 112 -10.67 17.64 11.07
C HIS A 112 -11.34 18.11 9.77
N LYS A 113 -12.55 17.64 9.46
CA LYS A 113 -13.30 17.96 8.23
C LYS A 113 -12.49 17.73 6.94
N ILE A 114 -11.66 16.70 6.93
CA ILE A 114 -10.83 16.32 5.79
C ILE A 114 -11.65 15.39 4.90
N SER A 115 -11.71 15.69 3.61
CA SER A 115 -12.25 14.79 2.58
C SER A 115 -11.11 14.14 1.80
N PRO A 116 -10.58 12.99 2.23
CA PRO A 116 -9.47 12.34 1.54
C PRO A 116 -9.92 11.72 0.21
N LEU A 117 -9.01 11.62 -0.75
CA LEU A 117 -9.20 10.70 -1.88
C LEU A 117 -9.07 9.26 -1.36
N ILE A 118 -10.17 8.51 -1.39
CA ILE A 118 -10.18 7.11 -0.98
C ILE A 118 -9.73 6.23 -2.15
N ILE A 119 -8.74 5.39 -1.91
CA ILE A 119 -8.28 4.36 -2.86
C ILE A 119 -8.43 3.00 -2.18
N ASP A 120 -9.17 2.10 -2.83
CA ASP A 120 -9.26 0.71 -2.38
C ASP A 120 -8.09 -0.09 -2.96
N TYR A 121 -7.39 -0.83 -2.10
CA TYR A 121 -6.25 -1.67 -2.48
C TYR A 121 -6.62 -2.64 -3.61
N GLU A 122 -7.81 -3.23 -3.53
CA GLU A 122 -8.32 -4.16 -4.54
C GLU A 122 -8.44 -3.49 -5.93
N HIS A 123 -8.90 -2.25 -6.00
CA HIS A 123 -8.94 -1.47 -7.25
C HIS A 123 -7.54 -1.06 -7.71
N LEU A 124 -6.66 -0.69 -6.77
CA LEU A 124 -5.27 -0.34 -7.08
C LEU A 124 -4.52 -1.52 -7.71
N ILE A 125 -4.76 -2.75 -7.27
CA ILE A 125 -4.12 -3.93 -7.86
C ILE A 125 -4.74 -4.29 -9.21
N LYS A 126 -6.07 -4.16 -9.35
CA LYS A 126 -6.79 -4.53 -10.58
C LYS A 126 -6.53 -3.54 -11.72
N SER A 127 -6.57 -2.24 -11.42
CA SER A 127 -6.48 -1.14 -12.38
C SER A 127 -5.49 -0.07 -11.91
N PRO A 128 -4.19 -0.39 -11.75
CA PRO A 128 -3.24 0.54 -11.17
C PRO A 128 -3.04 1.82 -12.00
N GLU A 129 -3.16 1.77 -13.33
CA GLU A 129 -3.05 2.98 -14.18
C GLU A 129 -4.17 3.97 -13.86
N GLU A 130 -5.40 3.48 -13.79
CA GLU A 130 -6.59 4.26 -13.48
C GLU A 130 -6.47 4.92 -12.10
N GLN A 131 -6.11 4.14 -11.07
CA GLN A 131 -6.01 4.64 -9.70
C GLN A 131 -4.87 5.66 -9.55
N ILE A 132 -3.74 5.47 -10.24
CA ILE A 132 -2.65 6.47 -10.22
C ILE A 132 -3.08 7.75 -10.97
N ASN A 133 -3.77 7.64 -12.11
CA ASN A 133 -4.31 8.83 -12.79
C ASN A 133 -5.30 9.59 -11.89
N GLN A 134 -6.16 8.89 -11.16
CA GLN A 134 -7.08 9.49 -10.19
C GLN A 134 -6.34 10.27 -9.11
N VAL A 135 -5.26 9.70 -8.55
CA VAL A 135 -4.38 10.40 -7.59
C VAL A 135 -3.75 11.65 -8.21
N LEU A 136 -3.20 11.55 -9.42
CA LEU A 136 -2.54 12.69 -10.07
C LEU A 136 -3.53 13.82 -10.41
N LYS A 137 -4.76 13.49 -10.81
CA LYS A 137 -5.85 14.45 -11.02
C LYS A 137 -6.29 15.11 -9.72
N TYR A 138 -6.45 14.34 -8.65
CA TYR A 138 -6.77 14.87 -7.32
C TYR A 138 -5.70 15.83 -6.81
N LEU A 139 -4.42 15.52 -7.07
CA LEU A 139 -3.29 16.40 -6.77
C LEU A 139 -3.12 17.57 -7.76
N LYS A 140 -3.97 17.67 -8.79
CA LYS A 140 -3.93 18.69 -9.87
C LYS A 140 -2.59 18.72 -10.62
N ILE A 141 -1.96 17.56 -10.78
CA ILE A 141 -0.70 17.41 -11.54
C ILE A 141 -1.00 17.19 -13.03
N ILE A 142 -2.11 16.51 -13.34
CA ILE A 142 -2.58 16.25 -14.70
C ILE A 142 -4.09 16.49 -14.75
N ASP A 143 -4.60 16.88 -15.92
CA ASP A 143 -6.05 17.06 -16.15
C ASP A 143 -6.65 15.90 -16.96
N GLU A 144 -5.81 15.08 -17.59
CA GLU A 144 -6.18 13.94 -18.43
C GLU A 144 -5.33 12.72 -18.09
N ASP A 145 -5.78 11.53 -18.47
CA ASP A 145 -5.06 10.29 -18.17
C ASP A 145 -3.74 10.20 -18.96
N ARG A 146 -2.63 10.00 -18.24
CA ARG A 146 -1.27 10.00 -18.80
C ARG A 146 -0.41 8.85 -18.33
N VAL A 147 -0.81 8.14 -17.28
CA VAL A 147 -0.03 7.04 -16.70
C VAL A 147 -0.19 5.78 -17.53
N LYS A 148 0.95 5.16 -17.84
CA LYS A 148 1.03 3.81 -18.37
C LYS A 148 2.06 2.99 -17.60
N ILE A 149 1.65 1.83 -17.12
CA ILE A 149 2.50 0.91 -16.40
C ILE A 149 3.18 0.00 -17.40
N LEU A 150 4.51 0.00 -17.31
CA LEU A 150 5.35 -0.82 -18.16
C LEU A 150 5.82 -2.06 -17.40
N PRO A 151 5.87 -3.23 -18.06
CA PRO A 151 6.65 -4.35 -17.59
C PRO A 151 8.08 -3.90 -17.27
N GLN A 152 8.70 -4.49 -16.25
CA GLN A 152 10.00 -4.06 -15.75
C GLN A 152 11.08 -3.97 -16.84
N TYR A 153 11.07 -4.89 -17.81
CA TYR A 153 12.01 -4.88 -18.93
C TYR A 153 11.78 -3.68 -19.87
N GLN A 154 10.52 -3.38 -20.21
CA GLN A 154 10.16 -2.21 -21.02
C GLN A 154 10.50 -0.91 -20.30
N TYR A 155 10.31 -0.87 -18.98
CA TYR A 155 10.67 0.30 -18.17
C TYR A 155 12.19 0.53 -18.12
N LYS A 156 12.99 -0.55 -18.00
CA LYS A 156 14.47 -0.46 -18.07
C LYS A 156 14.91 0.08 -19.43
N LEU A 157 14.35 -0.44 -20.52
CA LEU A 157 14.63 0.04 -21.88
C LEU A 157 14.24 1.51 -22.06
N TYR A 158 13.03 1.89 -21.60
CA TYR A 158 12.57 3.28 -21.60
C TYR A 158 13.54 4.22 -20.86
N LYS A 159 14.01 3.85 -19.66
CA LYS A 159 14.99 4.66 -18.91
C LYS A 159 16.28 4.89 -19.70
N VAL A 160 16.78 3.87 -20.38
CA VAL A 160 17.98 3.97 -21.23
C VAL A 160 17.73 4.93 -22.39
N ILE A 161 16.63 4.77 -23.12
CA ILE A 161 16.32 5.61 -24.29
C ILE A 161 16.06 7.06 -23.88
N LYS A 162 15.37 7.31 -22.75
CA LYS A 162 15.15 8.65 -22.21
C LYS A 162 16.48 9.33 -21.85
N LYS A 163 17.42 8.62 -21.23
CA LYS A 163 18.75 9.14 -20.89
C LYS A 163 19.57 9.53 -22.13
N LEU A 164 19.32 8.86 -23.26
CA LEU A 164 19.95 9.16 -24.55
C LEU A 164 19.25 10.31 -25.30
N ASN A 165 18.31 11.04 -24.67
CA ASN A 165 17.56 12.17 -25.24
C ASN A 165 16.81 11.86 -26.55
N PHE A 166 16.54 10.59 -26.85
CA PHE A 166 15.88 10.18 -28.09
C PHE A 166 14.39 10.58 -28.16
N PHE A 167 13.79 10.95 -27.03
CA PHE A 167 12.40 11.38 -26.92
C PHE A 167 12.30 12.84 -26.46
N ARG A 168 12.03 13.74 -27.41
CA ARG A 168 11.94 15.18 -27.13
C ARG A 168 10.55 15.66 -26.68
N ASN A 169 9.53 14.80 -26.64
CA ASN A 169 8.13 15.25 -26.47
C ASN A 169 7.13 14.23 -25.88
N GLU A 170 7.53 13.33 -24.99
CA GLU A 170 6.56 12.41 -24.37
C GLU A 170 5.87 13.02 -23.13
N ARG A 171 4.58 13.37 -23.26
CA ARG A 171 3.71 13.75 -22.13
C ARG A 171 3.23 12.56 -21.28
N LYS A 172 3.64 11.32 -21.59
CA LYS A 172 3.19 10.10 -20.92
C LYS A 172 4.02 9.80 -19.67
N ILE A 173 3.37 9.46 -18.56
CA ILE A 173 4.03 9.05 -17.32
C ILE A 173 4.20 7.53 -17.36
N ARG A 174 5.44 7.05 -17.32
CA ARG A 174 5.76 5.61 -17.32
C ARG A 174 6.25 5.17 -15.95
N ILE A 175 5.66 4.09 -15.42
CA ILE A 175 5.98 3.57 -14.09
C ILE A 175 6.27 2.06 -14.21
N SER A 176 7.25 1.58 -13.44
CA SER A 176 7.47 0.15 -13.23
C SER A 176 6.69 -0.30 -12.01
N LEU A 177 5.84 -1.32 -12.17
CA LEU A 177 5.32 -2.08 -11.03
C LEU A 177 5.98 -3.45 -10.96
N SER A 178 6.45 -3.80 -9.76
CA SER A 178 6.75 -5.19 -9.41
C SER A 178 5.47 -5.84 -8.89
N ASN A 179 4.61 -6.32 -9.80
CA ASN A 179 3.51 -7.19 -9.41
C ASN A 179 4.08 -8.50 -8.91
N LYS A 180 3.86 -8.82 -7.62
CA LYS A 180 3.83 -10.19 -7.09
C LYS A 180 3.50 -10.15 -5.60
N LYS A 181 2.20 -10.23 -5.28
CA LYS A 181 1.80 -10.99 -4.10
C LYS A 181 0.77 -12.01 -4.53
N ILE A 182 1.26 -13.22 -4.73
CA ILE A 182 0.43 -14.40 -4.88
C ILE A 182 -0.17 -14.61 -3.49
N GLN A 183 -1.51 -14.64 -3.39
CA GLN A 183 -2.14 -15.17 -2.19
C GLN A 183 -1.73 -16.65 -2.11
N SER A 184 -0.81 -16.95 -1.20
CA SER A 184 -0.27 -18.30 -1.06
C SER A 184 -1.36 -19.25 -0.58
N ASP A 185 -1.20 -20.55 -0.83
CA ASP A 185 -2.12 -21.56 -0.29
C ASP A 185 -2.16 -21.52 1.23
N LEU A 186 -1.03 -21.17 1.87
CA LEU A 186 -0.96 -20.85 3.30
C LEU A 186 -1.89 -19.69 3.70
N SER A 187 -1.97 -18.63 2.90
CA SER A 187 -2.87 -17.50 3.16
C SER A 187 -4.33 -17.95 3.12
N LYS A 188 -4.70 -18.77 2.13
CA LYS A 188 -6.06 -19.30 2.00
C LYS A 188 -6.42 -20.19 3.18
N LEU A 189 -5.54 -21.13 3.52
CA LEU A 189 -5.71 -22.04 4.65
C LEU A 189 -5.83 -21.28 5.97
N LEU A 190 -4.99 -20.27 6.20
CA LEU A 190 -5.04 -19.46 7.42
C LEU A 190 -6.35 -18.67 7.53
N ILE A 191 -6.82 -18.06 6.43
CA ILE A 191 -8.11 -17.37 6.40
C ILE A 191 -9.25 -18.34 6.69
N GLN A 192 -9.23 -19.53 6.08
CA GLN A 192 -10.24 -20.55 6.28
C GLN A 192 -10.30 -21.00 7.75
N ARG A 193 -9.17 -21.45 8.33
CA ARG A 193 -9.12 -21.89 9.73
C ARG A 193 -9.48 -20.79 10.71
N TYR A 194 -9.14 -19.54 10.40
CA TYR A 194 -9.56 -18.40 11.19
C TYR A 194 -11.08 -18.19 11.15
N LYS A 195 -11.69 -18.26 9.95
CA LYS A 195 -13.14 -18.15 9.80
C LYS A 195 -13.87 -19.25 10.58
N GLU A 196 -13.38 -20.49 10.50
CA GLU A 196 -13.91 -21.64 11.25
C GLU A 196 -13.83 -21.43 12.77
N LYS A 197 -12.65 -21.01 13.29
CA LYS A 197 -12.45 -20.82 14.74
C LYS A 197 -13.29 -19.69 15.35
N TYR A 198 -13.54 -18.62 14.60
CA TYR A 198 -14.24 -17.43 15.09
C TYR A 198 -15.64 -17.23 14.48
N ASN A 199 -16.19 -18.25 13.82
CA ASN A 199 -17.54 -18.26 13.23
C ASN A 199 -17.83 -17.09 12.27
N PHE A 200 -16.84 -16.69 11.46
CA PHE A 200 -17.08 -15.73 10.38
C PHE A 200 -17.62 -16.48 9.15
N GLN A 201 -18.84 -16.15 8.72
CA GLN A 201 -19.40 -16.64 7.44
C GLN A 201 -18.57 -16.12 6.24
#